data_AF-K8GNC8-F1
#
_entry.id   AF-K8GNC8-F1
#
_cell.length_a   1.000
_cell.length_b   1.000
_cell.length_c   1.000
_cell.angle_alpha   90.00
_cell.angle_beta   90.00
_cell.angle_gamma   90.00
#
_symmetry.space_group_name_H-M   'P 1'
#
loop_
_entity.id
_entity.type
_entity.pdbx_description
1 polymer ?
#
loop_
_entity_poly.entity_id
_entity_poly.type
_entity_poly.pdbx_seq_one_letter_code
_entity_poly.pdbx_strand_id
1 'polypeptide(L)'
;MRSPLNSSSDSLALLPASQQFLIPPFERVRFTVLFILATGFGWFLIWFGLRSVQDPLMPARAIERGVLSAVITGFVFGVVVSAMQWLVLRRYLAHWRWILAGTVGYVLLTVTLEVGWGWIGVVTNSQAVVHWFQQLSPAAVVFAAGGLRVCLTALCAAWLGMTQWLFLRQYTRSNFWWVGVPSIAVLLSSSFTFLSVLLLTAGVRLPLATNVLAAGILGTTQAIAFCALKKKTVDVPLGDCTSPLVVAPEILDYGLVKTLARQLQRRLNMAWTSEHLNDDALTYLVGVTQNGAIAAYTPLNSPAVEQLEEIPLPKLTNADQAKRTSSTEPLARFEVIFLPSGSLQVNAWLGIPLTWIAVSMMTAVLILSAIAAYSMPQSSLNLQ
;
A
#
# COMPACT_ATOMS: atom_id res chain seq x y z
N MET A 1 14.43 30.80 40.66
CA MET A 1 14.60 30.99 39.21
C MET A 1 15.00 29.66 38.58
N ARG A 2 14.05 28.94 37.97
CA ARG A 2 14.30 27.78 37.09
C ARG A 2 13.41 27.99 35.87
N SER A 3 14.02 28.11 34.69
CA SER A 3 13.35 28.28 33.40
C SER A 3 12.44 27.09 33.07
N PRO A 4 11.33 27.28 32.32
CA PRO A 4 10.61 26.19 31.70
C PRO A 4 11.15 25.97 30.27
N LEU A 5 11.82 24.84 30.05
CA LEU A 5 12.07 24.24 28.74
C LEU A 5 11.20 23.00 28.66
N ASN A 6 9.93 23.14 28.24
CA ASN A 6 9.10 21.99 27.90
C ASN A 6 7.91 22.34 26.98
N SER A 7 8.09 23.27 26.03
CA SER A 7 7.02 23.66 25.07
C SER A 7 6.99 22.81 23.79
N SER A 8 8.02 22.00 23.54
CA SER A 8 8.16 21.20 22.31
C SER A 8 7.51 19.81 22.39
N SER A 9 7.23 19.30 23.59
CA SER A 9 6.52 18.02 23.78
C SER A 9 5.00 18.14 23.66
N ASP A 10 4.44 19.31 24.00
CA ASP A 10 2.98 19.52 24.00
C ASP A 10 2.41 19.81 22.59
N SER A 11 3.24 20.34 21.69
CA SER A 11 2.84 20.62 20.30
C SER A 11 2.67 19.33 19.46
N LEU A 12 3.30 18.24 19.87
CA LEU A 12 3.22 16.93 19.20
C LEU A 12 1.95 16.14 19.53
N ALA A 13 1.13 16.60 20.48
CA ALA A 13 -0.06 15.89 20.95
C ALA A 13 -1.35 16.20 20.15
N LEU A 14 -1.33 17.20 19.24
CA LEU A 14 -2.51 17.72 18.55
C LEU A 14 -2.62 17.30 17.08
N LEU A 15 -2.30 16.05 16.83
CA LEU A 15 -2.25 15.49 15.48
C LEU A 15 -3.67 15.19 14.95
N PRO A 16 -4.13 15.86 13.86
CA PRO A 16 -5.47 15.65 13.30
C PRO A 16 -5.69 14.21 12.79
N ALA A 17 -6.95 13.80 12.62
CA ALA A 17 -7.40 12.43 12.32
C ALA A 17 -6.59 11.67 11.23
N SER A 18 -6.00 12.37 10.28
CA SER A 18 -5.06 11.83 9.27
C SER A 18 -3.80 11.13 9.82
N GLN A 19 -3.29 11.49 10.99
CA GLN A 19 -2.08 10.93 11.58
C GLN A 19 -2.36 9.66 12.40
N GLN A 20 -3.65 9.29 12.49
CA GLN A 20 -4.07 8.01 13.01
C GLN A 20 -3.79 6.86 12.02
N PHE A 21 -3.51 7.14 10.74
CA PHE A 21 -3.17 6.10 9.77
C PHE A 21 -1.70 5.67 9.90
N LEU A 22 -1.43 4.38 9.65
CA LEU A 22 -0.06 3.85 9.61
C LEU A 22 0.76 4.59 8.55
N ILE A 23 0.13 4.83 7.40
CA ILE A 23 0.70 5.57 6.27
C ILE A 23 -0.11 6.85 6.10
N PRO A 24 0.52 8.03 6.26
CA PRO A 24 -0.16 9.30 6.11
C PRO A 24 -0.77 9.45 4.72
N PRO A 25 -1.97 10.06 4.58
CA PRO A 25 -2.69 10.12 3.31
C PRO A 25 -1.91 10.73 2.15
N PHE A 26 -1.09 11.76 2.42
CA PHE A 26 -0.25 12.43 1.42
C PHE A 26 0.93 11.58 0.94
N GLU A 27 1.38 10.60 1.73
CA GLU A 27 2.48 9.69 1.34
C GLU A 27 1.98 8.45 0.59
N ARG A 28 0.66 8.19 0.56
CA ARG A 28 0.07 6.93 0.05
C ARG A 28 0.48 6.59 -1.37
N VAL A 29 0.53 7.58 -2.28
CA VAL A 29 0.91 7.33 -3.68
C VAL A 29 2.36 6.86 -3.78
N ARG A 30 3.28 7.62 -3.16
CA ARG A 30 4.71 7.29 -3.15
C ARG A 30 4.95 5.92 -2.51
N PHE A 31 4.32 5.67 -1.36
CA PHE A 31 4.40 4.38 -0.69
C PHE A 31 3.91 3.24 -1.59
N THR A 32 2.72 3.40 -2.19
CA THR A 32 2.09 2.35 -3.01
C THR A 32 2.95 1.99 -4.22
N VAL A 33 3.47 3.00 -4.94
CA VAL A 33 4.37 2.78 -6.08
C VAL A 33 5.64 2.02 -5.65
N LEU A 34 6.30 2.48 -4.59
CA LEU A 34 7.53 1.84 -4.09
C LEU A 34 7.26 0.40 -3.62
N PHE A 35 6.14 0.17 -2.94
CA PHE A 35 5.79 -1.16 -2.43
C PHE A 35 5.47 -2.15 -3.56
N ILE A 36 4.75 -1.71 -4.60
CA ILE A 36 4.47 -2.53 -5.79
C ILE A 36 5.78 -2.88 -6.50
N LEU A 37 6.66 -1.88 -6.73
CA LEU A 37 7.95 -2.10 -7.37
C LEU A 37 8.84 -3.06 -6.57
N ALA A 38 8.89 -2.89 -5.25
CA ALA A 38 9.64 -3.80 -4.37
C ALA A 38 9.10 -5.24 -4.43
N THR A 39 7.78 -5.41 -4.45
CA THR A 39 7.14 -6.73 -4.59
C THR A 39 7.45 -7.34 -5.96
N GLY A 40 7.30 -6.58 -7.04
CA GLY A 40 7.60 -7.02 -8.40
C GLY A 40 9.08 -7.39 -8.59
N PHE A 41 9.99 -6.58 -8.03
CA PHE A 41 11.42 -6.86 -8.08
C PHE A 41 11.79 -8.13 -7.30
N GLY A 42 11.19 -8.34 -6.12
CA GLY A 42 11.36 -9.58 -5.37
C GLY A 42 10.96 -10.82 -6.18
N TRP A 43 9.80 -10.77 -6.85
CA TRP A 43 9.35 -11.84 -7.75
C TRP A 43 10.28 -12.03 -8.96
N PHE A 44 10.75 -10.94 -9.56
CA PHE A 44 11.68 -10.98 -10.68
C PHE A 44 13.01 -11.66 -10.32
N LEU A 45 13.58 -11.33 -9.15
CA LEU A 45 14.81 -11.95 -8.66
C LEU A 45 14.66 -13.45 -8.47
N ILE A 46 13.51 -13.90 -7.96
CA ILE A 46 13.25 -15.33 -7.78
C ILE A 46 13.13 -16.04 -9.14
N TRP A 47 12.38 -15.45 -10.07
CA TRP A 47 12.27 -16.00 -11.43
C TRP A 47 13.62 -16.11 -12.12
N PHE A 48 14.45 -15.05 -12.05
CA PHE A 48 15.79 -15.04 -12.61
C PHE A 48 16.73 -16.05 -11.91
N GLY A 49 16.65 -16.14 -10.59
CA GLY A 49 17.43 -17.11 -9.80
C GLY A 49 17.07 -18.56 -10.13
N LEU A 50 15.78 -18.88 -10.23
CA LEU A 50 15.32 -20.22 -10.62
C LEU A 50 15.76 -20.57 -12.05
N ARG A 51 15.73 -19.61 -12.98
CA ARG A 51 16.23 -19.79 -14.35
C ARG A 51 17.74 -20.04 -14.39
N SER A 52 18.50 -19.36 -13.54
CA SER A 52 19.96 -19.50 -13.47
C SER A 52 20.40 -20.86 -12.89
N VAL A 53 19.52 -21.52 -12.13
CA VAL A 53 19.74 -22.85 -11.52
C VAL A 53 19.19 -23.99 -12.40
N GLN A 54 18.73 -23.70 -13.63
CA GLN A 54 18.38 -24.72 -14.63
C GLN A 54 19.64 -25.42 -15.18
N ASP A 55 20.39 -26.08 -14.30
CA ASP A 55 21.30 -27.15 -14.67
C ASP A 55 20.45 -28.37 -15.11
N PRO A 56 20.79 -29.05 -16.21
CA PRO A 56 20.04 -30.19 -16.74
C PRO A 56 20.00 -31.42 -15.80
N LEU A 57 20.73 -31.39 -14.67
CA LEU A 57 20.76 -32.43 -13.64
C LEU A 57 19.76 -32.21 -12.49
N MET A 58 19.16 -31.03 -12.36
CA MET A 58 18.14 -30.72 -11.33
C MET A 58 16.75 -31.34 -11.56
N PRO A 59 16.19 -31.46 -12.79
CA PRO A 59 14.80 -31.88 -12.94
C PRO A 59 14.55 -33.33 -12.49
N ALA A 60 15.54 -34.22 -12.58
CA ALA A 60 15.41 -35.60 -12.11
C ALA A 60 15.34 -35.72 -10.56
N ARG A 61 15.93 -34.78 -9.81
CA ARG A 61 15.92 -34.78 -8.33
C ARG A 61 14.88 -33.85 -7.71
N ALA A 62 14.34 -32.89 -8.47
CA ALA A 62 13.30 -31.98 -8.00
C ALA A 62 11.91 -32.64 -7.97
N ILE A 63 11.67 -33.60 -8.88
CA ILE A 63 10.39 -34.34 -8.98
C ILE A 63 10.20 -35.34 -7.83
N GLU A 64 11.29 -35.78 -7.16
CA GLU A 64 11.22 -36.61 -5.94
C GLU A 64 10.94 -35.84 -4.64
N ARG A 65 10.97 -34.50 -4.64
CA ARG A 65 11.16 -33.70 -3.41
C ARG A 65 9.92 -33.16 -2.70
N GLY A 66 8.71 -33.55 -3.09
CA GLY A 66 7.47 -33.38 -2.30
C GLY A 66 7.43 -32.15 -1.38
N VAL A 67 7.26 -32.38 -0.07
CA VAL A 67 7.17 -31.30 0.94
C VAL A 67 8.47 -30.51 1.10
N LEU A 68 9.64 -31.12 0.90
CA LEU A 68 10.94 -30.46 1.07
C LEU A 68 11.17 -29.36 0.02
N SER A 69 10.81 -29.60 -1.24
CA SER A 69 10.83 -28.56 -2.27
C SER A 69 9.87 -27.42 -1.97
N ALA A 70 8.72 -27.71 -1.38
CA ALA A 70 7.76 -26.71 -0.91
C ALA A 70 8.41 -25.79 0.14
N VAL A 71 9.05 -26.38 1.16
CA VAL A 71 9.73 -25.65 2.23
C VAL A 71 10.82 -24.75 1.66
N ILE A 72 11.69 -25.27 0.79
CA ILE A 72 12.78 -24.50 0.20
C ILE A 72 12.22 -23.34 -0.64
N THR A 73 11.22 -23.63 -1.48
CA THR A 73 10.58 -22.61 -2.33
C THR A 73 9.94 -21.52 -1.48
N GLY A 74 9.13 -21.89 -0.50
CA GLY A 74 8.49 -20.95 0.42
C GLY A 74 9.51 -20.12 1.21
N PHE A 75 10.62 -20.72 1.62
CA PHE A 75 11.69 -20.01 2.33
C PHE A 75 12.35 -18.97 1.42
N VAL A 76 12.77 -19.35 0.21
CA VAL A 76 13.41 -18.45 -0.75
C VAL A 76 12.47 -17.32 -1.15
N PHE A 77 11.23 -17.64 -1.53
CA PHE A 77 10.21 -16.64 -1.86
C PHE A 77 9.98 -15.69 -0.69
N GLY A 78 9.80 -16.27 0.50
CA GLY A 78 9.52 -15.55 1.71
C GLY A 78 10.61 -14.57 2.12
N VAL A 79 11.88 -15.00 2.10
CA VAL A 79 13.01 -14.11 2.43
C VAL A 79 13.14 -13.00 1.39
N VAL A 80 13.17 -13.34 0.10
CA VAL A 80 13.45 -12.35 -0.97
C VAL A 80 12.33 -11.31 -1.08
N VAL A 81 11.07 -11.74 -1.17
CA VAL A 81 9.95 -10.79 -1.32
C VAL A 81 9.79 -9.95 -0.06
N SER A 82 9.87 -10.56 1.13
CA SER A 82 9.65 -9.83 2.39
C SER A 82 10.79 -8.89 2.72
N ALA A 83 12.04 -9.22 2.34
CA ALA A 83 13.18 -8.31 2.48
C ALA A 83 13.02 -7.08 1.58
N MET A 84 12.59 -7.26 0.33
CA MET A 84 12.34 -6.13 -0.59
C MET A 84 11.20 -5.25 -0.07
N GLN A 85 10.09 -5.84 0.38
CA GLN A 85 8.99 -5.09 0.98
C GLN A 85 9.41 -4.36 2.27
N TRP A 86 10.26 -4.98 3.09
CA TRP A 86 10.78 -4.36 4.31
C TRP A 86 11.59 -3.10 4.05
N LEU A 87 12.35 -3.02 2.94
CA LEU A 87 13.10 -1.80 2.58
C LEU A 87 12.20 -0.56 2.42
N VAL A 88 10.96 -0.76 1.99
CA VAL A 88 9.93 0.28 1.90
C VAL A 88 9.26 0.50 3.26
N LEU A 89 8.91 -0.60 3.95
CA LEU A 89 8.20 -0.54 5.23
C LEU A 89 9.04 -0.01 6.38
N ARG A 90 10.38 -0.07 6.34
CA ARG A 90 11.25 0.34 7.45
C ARG A 90 11.08 1.81 7.88
N ARG A 91 10.57 2.66 6.97
CA ARG A 91 10.19 4.07 7.28
C ARG A 91 8.97 4.17 8.21
N TYR A 92 8.11 3.16 8.20
CA TYR A 92 6.84 3.12 8.95
C TYR A 92 6.85 2.09 10.08
N LEU A 93 7.63 1.01 9.93
CA LEU A 93 7.74 -0.12 10.85
C LEU A 93 9.22 -0.43 11.06
N ALA A 94 9.77 -0.05 12.21
CA ALA A 94 11.22 -0.12 12.46
C ALA A 94 11.81 -1.54 12.57
N HIS A 95 11.00 -2.60 12.49
CA HIS A 95 11.43 -3.96 12.86
C HIS A 95 11.58 -4.89 11.65
N TRP A 96 12.74 -5.57 11.58
CA TRP A 96 13.05 -6.64 10.60
C TRP A 96 12.10 -7.85 10.69
N ARG A 97 11.31 -7.95 11.76
CA ARG A 97 10.31 -8.99 12.00
C ARG A 97 9.29 -9.15 10.86
N TRP A 98 9.10 -8.13 10.00
CA TRP A 98 8.32 -8.30 8.76
C TRP A 98 8.88 -9.40 7.86
N ILE A 99 10.21 -9.48 7.74
CA ILE A 99 10.89 -10.50 6.94
C ILE A 99 10.60 -11.89 7.51
N LEU A 100 10.67 -12.04 8.84
CA LEU A 100 10.34 -13.30 9.50
C LEU A 100 8.87 -13.68 9.29
N ALA A 101 7.95 -12.74 9.50
CA ALA A 101 6.52 -12.98 9.32
C ALA A 101 6.19 -13.42 7.90
N GLY A 102 6.71 -12.71 6.90
CA GLY A 102 6.52 -13.09 5.50
C GLY A 102 7.20 -14.42 5.16
N THR A 103 8.41 -14.68 5.66
CA THR A 103 9.11 -15.95 5.43
C THR A 103 8.33 -17.14 5.96
N VAL A 104 7.89 -17.08 7.22
CA VAL A 104 7.07 -18.14 7.83
C VAL A 104 5.75 -18.28 7.08
N GLY A 105 5.11 -17.17 6.72
CA GLY A 105 3.87 -17.17 5.95
C GLY A 105 3.97 -17.86 4.59
N TYR A 106 5.04 -17.59 3.82
CA TYR A 106 5.28 -18.23 2.53
C TYR A 106 5.64 -19.72 2.65
N VAL A 107 6.41 -20.11 3.67
CA VAL A 107 6.67 -21.53 3.95
C VAL A 107 5.37 -22.27 4.28
N LEU A 108 4.54 -21.71 5.17
CA LEU A 108 3.25 -22.31 5.49
C LEU A 108 2.37 -22.42 4.25
N LEU A 109 2.23 -21.33 3.48
CA LEU A 109 1.43 -21.30 2.25
C LEU A 109 1.85 -22.41 1.28
N THR A 110 3.14 -22.49 0.96
CA THR A 110 3.66 -23.45 -0.04
C THR A 110 3.56 -24.89 0.44
N VAL A 111 3.90 -25.17 1.69
CA VAL A 111 3.78 -26.51 2.29
C VAL A 111 2.32 -26.97 2.33
N THR A 112 1.41 -26.11 2.80
CA THR A 112 -0.02 -26.48 2.85
C THR A 112 -0.62 -26.67 1.46
N LEU A 113 -0.14 -25.90 0.48
CA LEU A 113 -0.57 -26.03 -0.90
C LEU A 113 -0.11 -27.37 -1.49
N GLU A 114 1.16 -27.74 -1.32
CA GLU A 114 1.70 -29.03 -1.79
C GLU A 114 1.01 -30.22 -1.12
N VAL A 115 0.82 -30.18 0.19
CA VAL A 115 0.07 -31.22 0.91
C VAL A 115 -1.38 -31.29 0.42
N GLY A 116 -2.03 -30.14 0.26
CA GLY A 116 -3.40 -30.06 -0.25
C GLY A 116 -3.53 -30.66 -1.66
N TRP A 117 -2.57 -30.40 -2.54
CA TRP A 117 -2.52 -31.03 -3.87
C TRP A 117 -2.30 -32.53 -3.81
N GLY A 118 -1.43 -33.01 -2.91
CA GLY A 118 -1.25 -34.44 -2.70
C GLY A 118 -2.57 -35.14 -2.32
N TRP A 119 -3.32 -34.56 -1.38
CA TRP A 119 -4.63 -35.07 -0.97
C TRP A 119 -5.65 -35.05 -2.11
N ILE A 120 -5.72 -33.94 -2.86
CA ILE A 120 -6.60 -33.83 -4.03
C ILE A 120 -6.22 -34.88 -5.08
N GLY A 121 -4.93 -35.11 -5.32
CA GLY A 121 -4.44 -36.16 -6.22
C GLY A 121 -4.93 -37.55 -5.83
N VAL A 122 -4.85 -37.90 -4.54
CA VAL A 122 -5.36 -39.18 -4.02
C VAL A 122 -6.87 -39.31 -4.22
N VAL A 123 -7.64 -38.26 -3.90
CA VAL A 123 -9.11 -38.27 -4.05
C VAL A 123 -9.52 -38.33 -5.52
N THR A 124 -8.86 -37.56 -6.39
CA THR A 124 -9.15 -37.50 -7.83
C THR A 124 -8.81 -38.80 -8.55
N ASN A 125 -7.84 -39.58 -8.05
CA ASN A 125 -7.50 -40.89 -8.57
C ASN A 125 -8.40 -42.03 -8.02
N SER A 126 -9.38 -41.72 -7.18
CA SER A 126 -10.37 -42.72 -6.74
C SER A 126 -11.31 -43.10 -7.88
N GLN A 127 -11.66 -44.39 -7.98
CA GLN A 127 -12.50 -44.93 -9.07
C GLN A 127 -13.83 -44.17 -9.24
N ALA A 128 -14.46 -43.76 -8.13
CA ALA A 128 -15.70 -43.00 -8.16
C ALA A 128 -15.54 -41.61 -8.82
N VAL A 129 -14.46 -40.91 -8.51
CA VAL A 129 -14.19 -39.57 -9.03
C VAL A 129 -13.73 -39.63 -10.48
N VAL A 130 -12.91 -40.61 -10.85
CA VAL A 130 -12.49 -40.84 -12.24
C VAL A 130 -13.69 -41.09 -13.14
N HIS A 131 -14.63 -41.94 -12.73
CA HIS A 131 -15.84 -42.22 -13.50
C HIS A 131 -16.72 -40.97 -13.68
N TRP A 132 -16.83 -40.14 -12.64
CA TRP A 132 -17.53 -38.85 -12.74
C TRP A 132 -16.83 -37.87 -13.70
N PHE A 133 -15.49 -37.77 -13.65
CA PHE A 133 -14.73 -36.92 -14.57
C PHE A 133 -14.85 -37.35 -16.03
N GLN A 134 -14.97 -38.65 -16.31
CA GLN A 134 -15.18 -39.15 -17.67
C GLN A 134 -16.53 -38.74 -18.28
N GLN A 135 -17.51 -38.34 -17.46
CA GLN A 135 -18.81 -37.85 -17.93
C GLN A 135 -18.81 -36.36 -18.30
N LEU A 136 -17.75 -35.63 -17.93
CA LEU A 136 -17.65 -34.19 -18.17
C LEU A 136 -16.92 -33.90 -19.48
N SER A 137 -17.23 -32.74 -20.07
CA SER A 137 -16.47 -32.25 -21.23
C SER A 137 -15.03 -31.87 -20.79
N PRO A 138 -14.02 -32.00 -21.67
CA PRO A 138 -12.64 -31.61 -21.34
C PRO A 138 -12.52 -30.18 -20.82
N ALA A 139 -13.30 -29.25 -21.37
CA ALA A 139 -13.35 -27.86 -20.92
C ALA A 139 -13.90 -27.72 -19.48
N ALA A 140 -14.93 -28.50 -19.13
CA ALA A 140 -15.48 -28.50 -17.78
C ALA A 140 -14.48 -29.06 -16.75
N VAL A 141 -13.68 -30.06 -17.13
CA VAL A 141 -12.61 -30.61 -16.27
C VAL A 141 -11.54 -29.57 -15.99
N VAL A 142 -11.05 -28.87 -17.02
CA VAL A 142 -10.05 -27.81 -16.88
C VAL A 142 -10.58 -26.67 -16.01
N PHE A 143 -11.84 -26.26 -16.21
CA PHE A 143 -12.47 -25.22 -15.40
C PHE A 143 -12.61 -25.63 -13.94
N ALA A 144 -13.07 -26.86 -13.67
CA ALA A 144 -13.22 -27.38 -12.31
C ALA A 144 -11.87 -27.49 -11.59
N ALA A 145 -10.84 -28.03 -12.26
CA ALA A 145 -9.49 -28.15 -11.71
C ALA A 145 -8.87 -26.76 -11.46
N GLY A 146 -9.04 -25.81 -12.39
CA GLY A 146 -8.61 -24.43 -12.24
C GLY A 146 -9.30 -23.72 -11.07
N GLY A 147 -10.62 -23.86 -10.96
CA GLY A 147 -11.40 -23.31 -9.84
C GLY A 147 -10.96 -23.87 -8.50
N LEU A 148 -10.79 -25.20 -8.41
CA LEU A 148 -10.28 -25.86 -7.20
C LEU A 148 -8.89 -25.35 -6.81
N ARG A 149 -8.00 -25.17 -7.80
CA ARG A 149 -6.67 -24.60 -7.60
C ARG A 149 -6.72 -23.21 -6.99
N VAL A 150 -7.56 -22.34 -7.54
CA VAL A 150 -7.71 -20.97 -7.06
C VAL A 150 -8.26 -20.95 -5.64
N CYS A 151 -9.29 -21.74 -5.36
CA CYS A 151 -9.89 -21.85 -4.01
C CYS A 151 -8.86 -22.33 -2.99
N LEU A 152 -8.14 -23.42 -3.29
CA LEU A 152 -7.12 -23.95 -2.39
C LEU A 152 -5.99 -22.93 -2.15
N THR A 153 -5.52 -22.28 -3.21
CA THR A 153 -4.46 -21.27 -3.11
C THR A 153 -4.92 -20.07 -2.28
N ALA A 154 -6.15 -19.60 -2.47
CA ALA A 154 -6.72 -18.50 -1.69
C ALA A 154 -6.87 -18.86 -0.21
N LEU A 155 -7.30 -20.09 0.10
CA LEU A 155 -7.37 -20.60 1.48
C LEU A 155 -5.98 -20.68 2.13
N CYS A 156 -4.99 -21.23 1.42
CA CYS A 156 -3.62 -21.33 1.91
C CYS A 156 -2.98 -19.93 2.08
N ALA A 157 -3.34 -18.96 1.25
CA ALA A 157 -2.87 -17.58 1.37
C ALA A 157 -3.29 -16.90 2.68
N ALA A 158 -4.33 -17.41 3.37
CA ALA A 158 -4.69 -16.93 4.69
C ALA A 158 -3.57 -17.17 5.73
N TRP A 159 -2.71 -18.18 5.56
CA TRP A 159 -1.55 -18.39 6.44
C TRP A 159 -0.53 -17.25 6.33
N LEU A 160 -0.30 -16.75 5.11
CA LEU A 160 0.53 -15.57 4.89
C LEU A 160 -0.10 -14.34 5.55
N GLY A 161 -1.42 -14.16 5.42
CA GLY A 161 -2.13 -13.05 6.07
C GLY A 161 -2.08 -13.14 7.60
N MET A 162 -2.26 -14.35 8.16
CA MET A 162 -2.25 -14.62 9.59
C MET A 162 -0.90 -14.31 10.23
N THR A 163 0.19 -14.78 9.63
CA THR A 163 1.55 -14.53 10.12
C THR A 163 1.91 -13.04 10.06
N GLN A 164 1.58 -12.34 8.97
CA GLN A 164 1.73 -10.89 8.86
C GLN A 164 0.87 -10.13 9.88
N TRP A 165 -0.38 -10.55 10.09
CA TRP A 165 -1.28 -9.95 11.08
C TRP A 165 -0.75 -10.08 12.50
N LEU A 166 -0.21 -11.24 12.89
CA LEU A 166 0.39 -11.46 14.22
C LEU A 166 1.52 -10.48 14.54
N PHE A 167 2.23 -10.01 13.51
CA PHE A 167 3.20 -8.93 13.62
C PHE A 167 2.52 -7.56 13.65
N LEU A 168 1.60 -7.28 12.72
CA LEU A 168 0.95 -5.97 12.60
C LEU A 168 0.08 -5.59 13.80
N ARG A 169 -0.51 -6.54 14.53
CA ARG A 169 -1.33 -6.29 15.74
C ARG A 169 -0.58 -5.57 16.85
N GLN A 170 0.74 -5.56 16.82
CA GLN A 170 1.56 -4.79 17.75
C GLN A 170 1.54 -3.29 17.43
N TYR A 171 1.35 -2.92 16.16
CA TYR A 171 1.45 -1.54 15.66
C TYR A 171 0.12 -0.91 15.31
N THR A 172 -0.90 -1.72 14.97
CA THR A 172 -2.15 -1.21 14.38
C THR A 172 -3.40 -1.66 15.14
N ARG A 173 -4.44 -0.82 15.11
CA ARG A 173 -5.74 -1.04 15.76
C ARG A 173 -6.73 -1.70 14.80
N SER A 174 -7.53 -2.65 15.28
CA SER A 174 -8.62 -3.33 14.54
C SER A 174 -8.19 -3.83 13.16
N ASN A 175 -7.21 -4.73 13.13
CA ASN A 175 -6.51 -5.14 11.92
C ASN A 175 -6.70 -6.62 11.55
N PHE A 176 -7.65 -7.34 12.16
CA PHE A 176 -7.88 -8.78 11.91
C PHE A 176 -8.25 -9.08 10.45
N TRP A 177 -8.94 -8.16 9.78
CA TRP A 177 -9.26 -8.25 8.35
C TRP A 177 -8.01 -8.39 7.44
N TRP A 178 -6.81 -8.04 7.94
CA TRP A 178 -5.55 -8.26 7.23
C TRP A 178 -5.33 -9.73 6.85
N VAL A 179 -5.84 -10.68 7.63
CA VAL A 179 -5.70 -12.13 7.36
C VAL A 179 -6.21 -12.48 5.96
N GLY A 180 -7.27 -11.82 5.49
CA GLY A 180 -7.86 -12.06 4.17
C GLY A 180 -7.16 -11.34 3.01
N VAL A 181 -6.25 -10.41 3.27
CA VAL A 181 -5.65 -9.55 2.23
C VAL A 181 -4.91 -10.36 1.16
N PRO A 182 -4.04 -11.34 1.50
CA PRO A 182 -3.38 -12.16 0.49
C PRO A 182 -4.37 -13.04 -0.29
N SER A 183 -5.41 -13.57 0.35
CA SER A 183 -6.45 -14.38 -0.30
C SER A 183 -7.23 -13.57 -1.33
N ILE A 184 -7.60 -12.32 -1.00
CA ILE A 184 -8.26 -11.39 -1.93
C ILE A 184 -7.36 -11.12 -3.15
N ALA A 185 -6.06 -10.93 -2.94
CA ALA A 185 -5.12 -10.72 -4.05
C ALA A 185 -5.05 -11.93 -4.99
N VAL A 186 -5.04 -13.16 -4.46
CA VAL A 186 -5.06 -14.40 -5.25
C VAL A 186 -6.34 -14.50 -6.07
N LEU A 187 -7.50 -14.26 -5.45
CA LEU A 187 -8.79 -14.30 -6.14
C LEU A 187 -8.85 -13.25 -7.25
N LEU A 188 -8.43 -12.02 -6.96
CA LEU A 188 -8.44 -10.92 -7.93
C LEU A 188 -7.52 -11.23 -9.13
N SER A 189 -6.30 -11.72 -8.88
CA SER A 189 -5.38 -12.13 -9.95
C SER A 189 -5.92 -13.27 -10.79
N SER A 190 -6.60 -14.23 -10.16
CA SER A 190 -7.20 -15.36 -10.85
C SER A 190 -8.37 -14.92 -11.74
N SER A 191 -9.21 -14.00 -11.27
CA SER A 191 -10.30 -13.42 -12.05
C SER A 191 -9.80 -12.68 -13.30
N PHE A 192 -8.73 -11.89 -13.19
CA PHE A 192 -8.14 -11.23 -14.36
C PHE A 192 -7.50 -12.20 -15.34
N THR A 193 -6.85 -13.25 -14.85
CA THR A 193 -6.28 -14.31 -15.70
C THR A 193 -7.39 -15.05 -16.46
N PHE A 194 -8.47 -15.40 -15.76
CA PHE A 194 -9.64 -16.03 -16.36
C PHE A 194 -10.30 -15.12 -17.42
N LEU A 195 -10.46 -13.84 -17.11
CA LEU A 195 -10.99 -12.85 -18.06
C LEU A 195 -10.10 -12.73 -19.30
N SER A 196 -8.77 -12.72 -19.15
CA SER A 196 -7.84 -12.68 -20.27
C SER A 196 -7.98 -13.91 -21.17
N VAL A 197 -8.07 -15.11 -20.60
CA VAL A 197 -8.33 -16.35 -21.36
C VAL A 197 -9.67 -16.29 -22.08
N LEU A 198 -10.73 -15.84 -21.41
CA LEU A 198 -12.06 -15.68 -22.01
C LEU A 198 -12.04 -14.71 -23.20
N LEU A 199 -11.38 -13.55 -23.05
CA LEU A 199 -11.23 -12.57 -24.13
C LEU A 199 -10.45 -13.15 -25.33
N LEU A 200 -9.39 -13.92 -25.07
CA LEU A 200 -8.64 -14.61 -26.13
C LEU A 200 -9.52 -15.63 -26.87
N THR A 201 -10.35 -16.40 -26.15
CA THR A 201 -11.31 -17.33 -26.79
C THR A 201 -12.40 -16.62 -27.58
N ALA A 202 -12.72 -15.37 -27.23
CA ALA A 202 -13.66 -14.52 -27.97
C ALA A 202 -13.01 -13.76 -29.15
N GLY A 203 -11.72 -13.99 -29.44
CA GLY A 203 -10.99 -13.34 -30.53
C GLY A 203 -10.39 -11.98 -30.18
N VAL A 204 -10.51 -11.51 -28.94
CA VAL A 204 -9.90 -10.26 -28.46
C VAL A 204 -8.47 -10.54 -28.00
N ARG A 205 -7.49 -9.99 -28.71
CA ARG A 205 -6.05 -10.17 -28.40
C ARG A 205 -5.62 -9.31 -27.22
N LEU A 206 -5.86 -9.79 -26.01
CA LEU A 206 -5.39 -9.16 -24.77
C LEU A 206 -4.76 -10.21 -23.84
N PRO A 207 -3.59 -10.78 -24.21
CA PRO A 207 -2.88 -11.70 -23.32
C PRO A 207 -2.31 -10.92 -22.13
N LEU A 208 -2.44 -11.48 -20.93
CA LEU A 208 -1.84 -10.94 -19.71
C LEU A 208 -0.75 -11.88 -19.21
N ALA A 209 0.42 -11.34 -18.90
CA ALA A 209 1.49 -12.11 -18.28
C ALA A 209 1.12 -12.42 -16.82
N THR A 210 0.83 -13.69 -16.55
CA THR A 210 0.31 -14.19 -15.25
C THR A 210 1.23 -13.84 -14.07
N ASN A 211 2.55 -13.98 -14.23
CA ASN A 211 3.51 -13.67 -13.17
C ASN A 211 3.56 -12.16 -12.83
N VAL A 212 3.55 -11.30 -13.85
CA VAL A 212 3.55 -9.83 -13.67
C VAL A 212 2.24 -9.38 -13.06
N LEU A 213 1.13 -9.95 -13.54
CA LEU A 213 -0.21 -9.69 -13.04
C LEU A 213 -0.33 -10.08 -11.56
N ALA A 214 0.08 -11.30 -11.19
CA ALA A 214 0.00 -11.80 -9.82
C ALA A 214 0.87 -10.99 -8.85
N ALA A 215 2.12 -10.71 -9.22
CA ALA A 215 3.03 -9.90 -8.40
C ALA A 215 2.50 -8.46 -8.23
N GLY A 216 2.01 -7.85 -9.32
CA GLY A 216 1.45 -6.50 -9.31
C GLY A 216 0.18 -6.40 -8.47
N ILE A 217 -0.74 -7.35 -8.60
CA ILE A 217 -2.00 -7.39 -7.82
C ILE A 217 -1.71 -7.64 -6.35
N LEU A 218 -0.79 -8.56 -6.02
CA LEU A 218 -0.38 -8.82 -4.64
C LEU A 218 0.20 -7.56 -4.00
N GLY A 219 1.16 -6.92 -4.66
CA GLY A 219 1.77 -5.68 -4.20
C GLY A 219 0.76 -4.54 -4.04
N THR A 220 -0.14 -4.38 -5.03
CA THR A 220 -1.18 -3.34 -5.01
C THR A 220 -2.16 -3.55 -3.87
N THR A 221 -2.68 -4.77 -3.72
CA THR A 221 -3.66 -5.12 -2.68
C THR A 221 -3.07 -4.93 -1.28
N GLN A 222 -1.85 -5.40 -1.05
CA GLN A 222 -1.16 -5.21 0.23
C GLN A 222 -0.86 -3.73 0.50
N ALA A 223 -0.39 -2.97 -0.49
CA ALA A 223 -0.09 -1.55 -0.34
C ALA A 223 -1.34 -0.73 0.03
N ILE A 224 -2.47 -0.99 -0.65
CA ILE A 224 -3.75 -0.37 -0.36
C ILE A 224 -4.22 -0.74 1.05
N ALA A 225 -4.11 -2.01 1.43
CA ALA A 225 -4.47 -2.47 2.76
C ALA A 225 -3.63 -1.76 3.84
N PHE A 226 -2.32 -1.58 3.62
CA PHE A 226 -1.46 -0.84 4.53
C PHE A 226 -1.89 0.63 4.70
N CYS A 227 -2.32 1.28 3.61
CA CYS A 227 -2.80 2.66 3.64
C CYS A 227 -4.10 2.84 4.45
N ALA A 228 -4.87 1.76 4.64
CA ALA A 228 -6.10 1.73 5.42
C ALA A 228 -5.88 1.34 6.89
N LEU A 229 -4.69 0.85 7.27
CA LEU A 229 -4.37 0.53 8.66
C LEU A 229 -4.26 1.79 9.52
N LYS A 230 -4.75 1.70 10.76
CA LYS A 230 -4.62 2.76 11.76
C LYS A 230 -3.58 2.40 12.81
N LYS A 231 -2.71 3.33 13.19
CA LYS A 231 -1.73 3.18 14.28
C LYS A 231 -2.45 2.98 15.60
N LYS A 232 -1.84 2.21 16.50
CA LYS A 232 -2.23 2.17 17.90
C LYS A 232 -1.69 3.45 18.57
N THR A 233 -2.57 4.39 18.86
CA THR A 233 -2.21 5.59 19.63
C THR A 233 -2.06 5.21 21.10
N VAL A 234 -1.05 5.79 21.77
CA VAL A 234 -1.02 5.84 23.24
C VAL A 234 -1.98 6.95 23.62
N ASP A 235 -3.03 6.62 24.38
CA ASP A 235 -3.98 7.61 24.87
C ASP A 235 -3.26 8.53 25.86
N VAL A 236 -2.72 9.63 25.37
CA VAL A 236 -2.30 10.73 26.22
C VAL A 236 -3.59 11.43 26.65
N PRO A 237 -3.87 11.59 27.96
CA PRO A 237 -5.06 12.31 28.41
C PRO A 237 -5.01 13.72 27.82
N LEU A 238 -6.00 14.01 26.97
CA LEU A 238 -6.17 15.32 26.34
C LEU A 238 -6.38 16.35 27.46
N GLY A 239 -5.29 17.01 27.84
CA GLY A 239 -5.38 18.34 28.44
C GLY A 239 -6.14 19.24 27.47
N ASP A 240 -7.00 20.08 28.03
CA ASP A 240 -7.97 20.97 27.38
C ASP A 240 -7.38 21.74 26.18
N CYS A 241 -7.38 21.13 24.98
CA CYS A 241 -6.76 21.70 23.79
C CYS A 241 -7.83 22.14 22.79
N THR A 242 -8.15 23.43 22.87
CA THR A 242 -9.17 24.17 22.11
C THR A 242 -8.64 24.73 20.79
N SER A 243 -7.77 24.02 20.06
CA SER A 243 -7.30 24.53 18.76
C SER A 243 -8.36 24.32 17.66
N PRO A 244 -8.82 25.38 16.97
CA PRO A 244 -9.88 25.26 15.94
C PRO A 244 -9.47 24.35 14.77
N LEU A 245 -8.18 24.20 14.50
CA LEU A 245 -7.64 23.25 13.51
C LEU A 245 -7.95 21.79 13.83
N VAL A 246 -8.11 21.45 15.10
CA VAL A 246 -8.34 20.09 15.58
C VAL A 246 -9.83 19.79 15.70
N VAL A 247 -10.65 20.78 16.10
CA VAL A 247 -12.08 20.57 16.38
C VAL A 247 -12.98 20.81 15.15
N ALA A 248 -12.55 21.63 14.18
CA ALA A 248 -13.35 21.92 12.99
C ALA A 248 -13.62 20.68 12.11
N PRO A 249 -14.82 20.53 11.52
CA PRO A 249 -15.10 19.49 10.54
C PRO A 249 -14.16 19.58 9.34
N GLU A 250 -13.77 18.44 8.75
CA GLU A 250 -12.89 18.46 7.57
C GLU A 250 -13.70 18.52 6.27
N ILE A 251 -13.27 19.34 5.32
CA ILE A 251 -13.82 19.34 3.95
C ILE A 251 -13.34 18.06 3.22
N LEU A 252 -14.27 17.17 2.87
CA LEU A 252 -13.98 15.87 2.25
C LEU A 252 -14.05 15.85 0.71
N ASP A 253 -14.60 16.90 0.09
CA ASP A 253 -14.71 16.97 -1.38
C ASP A 253 -13.32 17.19 -2.00
N TYR A 254 -12.81 16.14 -2.65
CA TYR A 254 -11.49 16.16 -3.31
C TYR A 254 -11.38 17.21 -4.42
N GLY A 255 -12.44 17.46 -5.19
CA GLY A 255 -12.45 18.47 -6.25
C GLY A 255 -12.35 19.89 -5.69
N LEU A 256 -13.09 20.14 -4.61
CA LEU A 256 -13.02 21.41 -3.87
C LEU A 256 -11.65 21.58 -3.21
N VAL A 257 -11.15 20.59 -2.48
CA VAL A 257 -9.84 20.61 -1.81
C VAL A 257 -8.71 20.86 -2.82
N LYS A 258 -8.74 20.24 -4.00
CA LYS A 258 -7.76 20.49 -5.07
C LYS A 258 -7.80 21.92 -5.60
N THR A 259 -8.98 22.54 -5.61
CA THR A 259 -9.15 23.94 -6.04
C THR A 259 -8.64 24.90 -4.98
N LEU A 260 -8.97 24.63 -3.71
CA LEU A 260 -8.47 25.37 -2.55
C LEU A 260 -6.94 25.27 -2.43
N ALA A 261 -6.34 24.09 -2.67
CA ALA A 261 -4.88 23.91 -2.69
C ALA A 261 -4.20 24.83 -3.72
N ARG A 262 -4.73 24.86 -4.95
CA ARG A 262 -4.21 25.72 -6.03
C ARG A 262 -4.39 27.21 -5.73
N GLN A 263 -5.49 27.58 -5.07
CA GLN A 263 -5.70 28.96 -4.64
C GLN A 263 -4.74 29.36 -3.52
N LEU A 264 -4.57 28.50 -2.51
CA LEU A 264 -3.63 28.70 -1.42
C LEU A 264 -2.20 28.85 -1.95
N GLN A 265 -1.76 27.93 -2.80
CA GLN A 265 -0.42 27.97 -3.40
C GLN A 265 -0.18 29.25 -4.21
N ARG A 266 -1.16 29.69 -5.02
CA ARG A 266 -1.05 30.96 -5.75
C ARG A 266 -0.94 32.16 -4.81
N ARG A 267 -1.76 32.22 -3.75
CA ARG A 267 -1.72 33.31 -2.77
C ARG A 267 -0.38 33.35 -2.03
N LEU A 268 0.11 32.19 -1.61
CA LEU A 268 1.40 32.07 -0.93
C LEU A 268 2.55 32.45 -1.87
N ASN A 269 2.57 31.97 -3.12
CA ASN A 269 3.60 32.33 -4.09
C ASN A 269 3.61 33.82 -4.43
N MET A 270 2.45 34.50 -4.45
CA MET A 270 2.40 35.96 -4.66
C MET A 270 2.92 36.75 -3.46
N ALA A 271 2.71 36.24 -2.24
CA ALA A 271 3.13 36.90 -1.01
C ALA A 271 4.57 36.55 -0.58
N TRP A 272 5.11 35.43 -1.07
CA TRP A 272 6.43 34.91 -0.72
C TRP A 272 7.52 35.54 -1.58
N THR A 273 8.46 36.26 -0.95
CA THR A 273 9.53 36.99 -1.65
C THR A 273 10.87 36.24 -1.64
N SER A 274 10.91 34.97 -1.21
CA SER A 274 12.06 34.04 -1.23
C SER A 274 13.37 34.48 -0.58
N GLU A 275 13.41 35.63 0.07
CA GLU A 275 14.60 36.11 0.76
C GLU A 275 14.73 35.43 2.14
N HIS A 276 15.85 34.72 2.33
CA HIS A 276 16.41 34.33 3.63
C HIS A 276 15.65 33.25 4.43
N LEU A 277 15.43 32.07 3.84
CA LEU A 277 15.24 30.87 4.66
C LEU A 277 16.59 30.33 5.11
N ASN A 278 16.67 29.82 6.34
CA ASN A 278 17.82 29.02 6.78
C ASN A 278 17.87 27.71 5.96
N ASP A 279 18.95 26.95 6.08
CA ASP A 279 19.17 25.68 5.34
C ASP A 279 18.12 24.57 5.62
N ASP A 280 17.16 24.82 6.53
CA ASP A 280 16.11 23.88 6.92
C ASP A 280 14.74 24.22 6.31
N ALA A 281 13.99 23.19 5.91
CA ALA A 281 12.62 23.36 5.42
C ALA A 281 11.65 23.71 6.56
N LEU A 282 10.75 24.66 6.34
CA LEU A 282 9.71 25.05 7.31
C LEU A 282 8.39 24.40 6.96
N THR A 283 7.83 23.59 7.86
CA THR A 283 6.59 22.85 7.62
C THR A 283 5.46 23.38 8.51
N TYR A 284 4.33 23.71 7.91
CA TYR A 284 3.13 24.21 8.60
C TYR A 284 1.89 23.43 8.22
N LEU A 285 0.99 23.21 9.18
CA LEU A 285 -0.38 22.79 8.96
C LEU A 285 -1.24 24.04 8.81
N VAL A 286 -1.93 24.20 7.68
CA VAL A 286 -2.76 25.37 7.37
C VAL A 286 -4.21 24.93 7.17
N GLY A 287 -5.13 25.55 7.90
CA GLY A 287 -6.57 25.37 7.77
C GLY A 287 -7.17 26.48 6.91
N VAL A 288 -7.89 26.09 5.87
CA VAL A 288 -8.48 26.99 4.88
C VAL A 288 -9.99 26.76 4.81
N THR A 289 -10.78 27.83 4.83
CA THR A 289 -12.24 27.75 4.71
C THR A 289 -12.69 27.39 3.28
N GLN A 290 -13.97 27.09 3.10
CA GLN A 290 -14.55 26.83 1.76
C GLN A 290 -14.35 28.00 0.78
N ASN A 291 -14.20 29.22 1.29
CA ASN A 291 -13.98 30.43 0.49
C ASN A 291 -12.49 30.67 0.15
N GLY A 292 -11.60 29.78 0.59
CA GLY A 292 -10.16 29.90 0.36
C GLY A 292 -9.45 30.90 1.26
N ALA A 293 -10.06 31.31 2.37
CA ALA A 293 -9.42 32.15 3.38
C ALA A 293 -8.66 31.28 4.40
N ILE A 294 -7.48 31.75 4.84
CA ILE A 294 -6.68 31.05 5.86
C ILE A 294 -7.30 31.33 7.23
N ALA A 295 -7.86 30.30 7.85
CA ALA A 295 -8.52 30.39 9.15
C ALA A 295 -7.51 30.26 10.31
N ALA A 296 -6.55 29.35 10.17
CA ALA A 296 -5.56 29.07 11.21
C ALA A 296 -4.34 28.35 10.61
N TYR A 297 -3.21 28.42 11.29
CA TYR A 297 -2.01 27.64 10.97
C TYR A 297 -1.25 27.22 12.23
N THR A 298 -0.52 26.11 12.15
CA THR A 298 0.32 25.58 13.23
C THR A 298 1.65 25.07 12.66
N PRO A 299 2.81 25.44 13.23
CA PRO A 299 4.10 24.86 12.82
C PRO A 299 4.18 23.36 13.16
N LEU A 300 4.80 22.56 12.29
CA LEU A 300 4.95 21.10 12.43
C LEU A 300 6.40 20.66 12.74
N ASN A 301 7.38 21.54 12.62
CA ASN A 301 8.78 21.26 12.97
C ASN A 301 9.43 22.45 13.71
N SER A 302 10.53 22.20 14.41
CA SER A 302 11.21 23.20 15.24
C SER A 302 11.63 24.46 14.46
N PRO A 303 12.23 24.37 13.26
CA PRO A 303 12.57 25.56 12.46
C PRO A 303 11.35 26.44 12.15
N ALA A 304 10.19 25.84 11.89
CA ALA A 304 8.96 26.58 11.60
C ALA A 304 8.42 27.38 12.80
N VAL A 305 8.78 27.00 14.03
CA VAL A 305 8.44 27.79 15.23
C VAL A 305 9.32 29.04 15.29
N GLU A 306 10.61 28.87 15.02
CA GLU A 306 11.63 29.90 15.19
C GLU A 306 11.54 30.99 14.10
N GLN A 307 11.14 30.62 12.88
CA GLN A 307 11.12 31.52 11.71
C GLN A 307 9.71 31.99 11.32
N LEU A 308 8.78 32.03 12.28
CA LEU A 308 7.37 32.33 11.98
C LEU A 308 7.14 33.74 11.44
N GLU A 309 7.96 34.73 11.84
CA GLU A 309 7.80 36.12 11.40
C GLU A 309 8.31 36.37 9.96
N GLU A 310 9.16 35.47 9.45
CA GLU A 310 9.80 35.60 8.13
C GLU A 310 8.90 35.12 7.00
N ILE A 311 7.80 34.43 7.33
CA ILE A 311 6.87 33.86 6.37
C ILE A 311 5.60 34.71 6.18
N PRO A 312 4.85 34.58 5.06
CA PRO A 312 3.67 35.38 4.79
C PRO A 312 2.41 34.88 5.52
N LEU A 313 2.45 33.72 6.17
CA LEU A 313 1.28 33.14 6.86
C LEU A 313 0.66 34.08 7.91
N PRO A 314 1.43 34.75 8.80
CA PRO A 314 0.88 35.73 9.73
C PRO A 314 0.17 36.89 9.03
N LYS A 315 0.72 37.37 7.90
CA LYS A 315 0.16 38.51 7.14
C LYS A 315 -1.10 38.12 6.35
N LEU A 316 -1.23 36.84 5.98
CA LEU A 316 -2.35 36.31 5.20
C LEU A 316 -3.48 35.74 6.07
N THR A 317 -3.27 35.63 7.38
CA THR A 317 -4.27 35.12 8.32
C THR A 317 -5.08 36.29 8.86
N ASN A 318 -6.36 36.35 8.52
CA ASN A 318 -7.26 37.38 9.02
C ASN A 318 -7.56 37.11 10.50
N ALA A 319 -6.99 37.91 11.40
CA ALA A 319 -7.20 37.80 12.84
C ALA A 319 -8.70 37.82 13.24
N ASP A 320 -9.53 38.56 12.49
CA ASP A 320 -10.98 38.63 12.69
C ASP A 320 -11.71 37.35 12.27
N GLN A 321 -11.22 36.63 11.24
CA GLN A 321 -11.77 35.34 10.86
C GLN A 321 -11.30 34.22 11.79
N ALA A 322 -10.04 34.25 12.24
CA ALA A 322 -9.54 33.30 13.23
C ALA A 322 -10.31 33.38 14.57
N LYS A 323 -10.79 34.57 14.96
CA LYS A 323 -11.69 34.79 16.10
C LYS A 323 -13.15 34.39 15.83
N ARG A 324 -13.62 34.48 14.58
CA ARG A 324 -15.00 34.16 14.17
C ARG A 324 -15.23 32.71 13.78
N THR A 325 -14.17 31.97 13.46
CA THR A 325 -14.21 30.51 13.32
C THR A 325 -14.43 29.90 14.68
N SER A 326 -15.68 29.95 15.14
CA SER A 326 -16.21 28.97 16.08
C SER A 326 -16.02 27.59 15.47
N SER A 327 -15.88 26.59 16.33
CA SER A 327 -15.59 25.17 16.06
C SER A 327 -16.47 24.45 15.01
N THR A 328 -17.34 25.15 14.29
CA THR A 328 -18.41 24.62 13.44
C THR A 328 -18.14 24.76 11.94
N GLU A 329 -17.31 25.71 11.49
CA GLU A 329 -17.05 25.88 10.05
C GLU A 329 -16.10 24.79 9.52
N PRO A 330 -16.45 24.09 8.42
CA PRO A 330 -15.59 23.05 7.88
C PRO A 330 -14.32 23.64 7.24
N LEU A 331 -13.17 23.07 7.58
CA LEU A 331 -11.86 23.49 7.10
C LEU A 331 -11.22 22.42 6.20
N ALA A 332 -10.61 22.86 5.10
CA ALA A 332 -9.66 22.07 4.33
C ALA A 332 -8.28 22.25 4.93
N ARG A 333 -7.61 21.14 5.25
CA ARG A 333 -6.26 21.15 5.85
C ARG A 333 -5.21 20.92 4.77
N PHE A 334 -4.10 21.66 4.87
CA PHE A 334 -2.97 21.57 3.95
C PHE A 334 -1.66 21.54 4.74
N GLU A 335 -0.73 20.70 4.29
CA GLU A 335 0.67 20.81 4.68
C GLU A 335 1.34 21.79 3.71
N VAL A 336 1.95 22.83 4.25
CA VAL A 336 2.68 23.85 3.50
C VAL A 336 4.15 23.75 3.90
N ILE A 337 5.00 23.46 2.92
CA ILE A 337 6.44 23.31 3.11
C ILE A 337 7.14 24.45 2.36
N PHE A 338 7.84 25.30 3.09
CA PHE A 338 8.76 26.30 2.54
C PHE A 338 10.15 25.67 2.48
N LEU A 339 10.69 25.51 1.28
CA LEU A 339 12.01 24.91 1.08
C LEU A 339 13.09 26.01 1.04
N PRO A 340 14.31 25.72 1.53
CA PRO A 340 15.45 26.64 1.45
C PRO A 340 15.76 27.11 0.02
N SER A 341 15.41 26.29 -0.98
CA SER A 341 15.52 26.63 -2.40
C SER A 341 14.60 27.79 -2.86
N GLY A 342 13.79 28.35 -1.97
CA GLY A 342 12.78 29.37 -2.28
C GLY A 342 11.50 28.81 -2.90
N SER A 343 11.41 27.48 -3.08
CA SER A 343 10.21 26.83 -3.61
C SER A 343 9.20 26.50 -2.51
N LEU A 344 7.91 26.61 -2.84
CA LEU A 344 6.79 26.31 -1.94
C LEU A 344 6.05 25.06 -2.41
N GLN A 345 5.82 24.12 -1.49
CA GLN A 345 4.95 22.96 -1.73
C GLN A 345 3.70 23.06 -0.86
N VAL A 346 2.53 22.82 -1.47
CA VAL A 346 1.24 22.76 -0.79
C VAL A 346 0.62 21.39 -1.06
N ASN A 347 0.57 20.56 -0.02
CA ASN A 347 0.03 19.21 -0.08
C ASN A 347 -1.33 19.15 0.62
N ALA A 348 -2.33 18.57 -0.03
CA ALA A 348 -3.62 18.29 0.60
C ALA A 348 -3.42 17.26 1.72
N TRP A 349 -3.89 17.58 2.91
CA TRP A 349 -3.69 16.76 4.11
C TRP A 349 -4.36 15.39 4.00
N LEU A 350 -5.54 15.33 3.36
CA LEU A 350 -6.27 14.09 3.04
C LEU A 350 -5.65 13.31 1.86
N GLY A 351 -4.71 13.89 1.12
CA GLY A 351 -4.10 13.27 -0.05
C GLY A 351 -5.10 12.92 -1.15
N ILE A 352 -4.73 11.94 -1.98
CA ILE A 352 -5.60 11.39 -3.02
C ILE A 352 -6.46 10.28 -2.40
N PRO A 353 -7.77 10.19 -2.70
CA PRO A 353 -8.62 9.14 -2.16
C PRO A 353 -8.10 7.76 -2.56
N LEU A 354 -8.14 6.81 -1.61
CA LEU A 354 -7.54 5.49 -1.77
C LEU A 354 -8.10 4.71 -2.96
N THR A 355 -9.38 4.91 -3.29
CA THR A 355 -10.05 4.30 -4.45
C THR A 355 -9.44 4.73 -5.77
N TRP A 356 -9.11 6.01 -5.93
CA TRP A 356 -8.46 6.53 -7.13
C TRP A 356 -7.03 5.99 -7.28
N ILE A 357 -6.29 5.88 -6.17
CA ILE A 357 -4.97 5.24 -6.16
C ILE A 357 -5.10 3.78 -6.59
N ALA A 358 -6.05 3.05 -6.03
CA ALA A 358 -6.27 1.64 -6.34
C ALA A 358 -6.59 1.40 -7.82
N VAL A 359 -7.52 2.17 -8.39
CA VAL A 359 -7.88 2.07 -9.81
C VAL A 359 -6.68 2.43 -10.69
N SER A 360 -5.97 3.52 -10.40
CA SER A 360 -4.80 3.94 -11.17
C SER A 360 -3.69 2.88 -11.17
N MET A 361 -3.38 2.31 -10.00
CA MET A 361 -2.34 1.28 -9.86
C MET A 361 -2.76 -0.03 -10.54
N MET A 362 -4.02 -0.45 -10.40
CA MET A 362 -4.51 -1.65 -11.06
C MET A 362 -4.45 -1.52 -12.58
N THR A 363 -4.85 -0.38 -13.13
CA THR A 363 -4.73 -0.10 -14.57
C THR A 363 -3.27 -0.15 -15.02
N ALA A 364 -2.34 0.43 -14.25
CA ALA A 364 -0.92 0.36 -14.57
C ALA A 364 -0.38 -1.07 -14.56
N VAL A 365 -0.79 -1.91 -13.59
CA VAL A 365 -0.43 -3.33 -13.52
C VAL A 365 -0.96 -4.10 -14.73
N LEU A 366 -2.20 -3.85 -15.15
CA LEU A 366 -2.79 -4.50 -16.33
C LEU A 366 -2.05 -4.11 -17.62
N ILE A 367 -1.74 -2.82 -17.79
CA ILE A 367 -0.96 -2.34 -18.94
C ILE A 367 0.43 -3.00 -18.97
N LEU A 368 1.14 -3.01 -17.83
CA LEU A 368 2.46 -3.61 -17.73
C LEU A 368 2.42 -5.12 -17.99
N SER A 369 1.40 -5.81 -17.49
CA SER A 369 1.18 -7.23 -17.73
C SER A 369 0.93 -7.54 -19.21
N ALA A 370 0.16 -6.70 -19.91
CA ALA A 370 -0.06 -6.82 -21.34
C ALA A 370 1.24 -6.59 -22.14
N ILE A 371 1.99 -5.53 -21.82
CA ILE A 371 3.30 -5.25 -22.45
C ILE A 371 4.28 -6.41 -22.23
N ALA A 372 4.32 -6.96 -21.03
CA ALA A 372 5.15 -8.13 -20.71
C ALA A 372 4.73 -9.35 -21.54
N ALA A 373 3.43 -9.60 -21.72
CA ALA A 373 2.94 -10.70 -22.54
C ALA A 373 3.35 -10.56 -24.03
N TYR A 374 3.35 -9.34 -24.56
CA TYR A 374 3.77 -9.07 -25.95
C TYR A 374 5.28 -9.14 -26.17
N SER A 375 6.09 -8.91 -25.12
CA SER A 375 7.55 -8.90 -25.22
C SER A 375 8.18 -10.28 -24.98
N MET A 376 7.44 -11.27 -24.47
CA MET A 376 7.96 -12.63 -24.31
C MET A 376 7.93 -13.40 -25.64
N PRO A 377 9.02 -14.08 -26.03
CA PRO A 377 9.07 -14.90 -27.24
C PRO A 377 7.98 -15.99 -27.23
N GLN A 378 7.31 -16.21 -28.36
CA GLN A 378 6.21 -17.19 -28.48
C GLN A 378 6.58 -18.62 -28.05
N SER A 379 7.87 -18.99 -28.02
CA SER A 379 8.31 -20.32 -27.58
C SER A 379 8.05 -20.61 -26.09
N SER A 380 7.81 -19.60 -25.25
CA SER A 380 7.46 -19.78 -23.83
C SER A 380 5.95 -19.80 -23.53
N LEU A 381 5.10 -19.49 -24.52
CA LEU A 381 3.64 -19.44 -24.37
C LEU A 381 2.97 -20.81 -24.50
N ASN A 382 3.64 -21.79 -25.11
CA ASN A 382 3.12 -23.16 -25.28
C ASN A 382 3.30 -24.07 -24.05
N LEU A 383 3.85 -23.55 -22.93
CA LEU A 383 4.17 -24.29 -21.71
C LEU A 383 3.51 -23.72 -20.44
N GLN A 384 2.63 -22.74 -20.54
CA GLN A 384 1.92 -22.15 -19.40
C GLN A 384 0.47 -22.63 -19.26
#